data_AF-A0A147HS00-F1
#
_entry.id   AF-A0A147HS00-F1
#
_cell.length_a   1.000
_cell.length_b   1.000
_cell.length_c   1.000
_cell.angle_alpha   90.00
_cell.angle_beta   90.00
_cell.angle_gamma   90.00
#
_symmetry.space_group_name_H-M   'P 1'
#
loop_
_entity.id
_entity.type
_entity.pdbx_description
1 polymer ?
#
loop_
_entity_poly.entity_id
_entity_poly.type
_entity_poly.pdbx_seq_one_letter_code
_entity_poly.pdbx_strand_id
1 'polypeptide(L)'
;MTDYVTVSADAPQGRTGAIKLWGREAFDGMHKAGRLAAETLDMLVPHMVPGVSTAEINRLIHQFIVERGGVPATLGYRGYAHSTCISINHVVCHGIPSEKTLKAGDIVNVDVTPIVDGWHGDTSRMYLIGDVPLKARKLVEVTYECLMLGIEQAKPGNHMGDVAHAIQQHAEKHRYGVVRDFCGHGLGLLFH
;
A
#
# COMPACT_ATOMS: atom_id res chain seq x y z
N MET A 1 -18.68 -17.22 11.71
CA MET A 1 -19.54 -16.68 10.64
C MET A 1 -18.98 -15.30 10.29
N THR A 2 -18.92 -14.92 9.02
CA THR A 2 -18.47 -13.57 8.66
C THR A 2 -19.63 -12.61 8.88
N ASP A 3 -19.42 -11.60 9.72
CA ASP A 3 -20.45 -10.61 10.03
C ASP A 3 -20.34 -9.43 9.06
N TYR A 4 -21.48 -9.04 8.49
CA TYR A 4 -21.58 -7.92 7.55
C TYR A 4 -22.50 -6.84 8.13
N VAL A 5 -22.13 -5.59 7.96
CA VAL A 5 -22.95 -4.44 8.37
C VAL A 5 -23.11 -3.48 7.19
N THR A 6 -24.35 -3.20 6.82
CA THR A 6 -24.63 -2.14 5.84
C THR A 6 -24.39 -0.79 6.48
N VAL A 7 -23.56 0.04 5.84
CA VAL A 7 -23.24 1.36 6.39
C VAL A 7 -24.39 2.33 6.14
N SER A 8 -25.04 2.76 7.22
CA SER A 8 -25.96 3.90 7.30
C SER A 8 -25.35 5.01 8.16
N ALA A 9 -26.05 6.14 8.31
CA ALA A 9 -25.61 7.25 9.18
C ALA A 9 -25.36 6.81 10.64
N ASP A 10 -26.09 5.80 11.11
CA ASP A 10 -26.01 5.28 12.47
C ASP A 10 -25.03 4.10 12.62
N ALA A 11 -24.38 3.68 11.52
CA ALA A 11 -23.49 2.53 11.57
C ALA A 11 -22.26 2.82 12.45
N PRO A 12 -21.81 1.84 13.27
CA PRO A 12 -20.62 2.00 14.09
C PRO A 12 -19.40 2.39 13.26
N GLN A 13 -18.81 3.54 13.58
CA GLN A 13 -17.64 4.02 12.86
C GLN A 13 -16.36 3.28 13.28
N GLY A 14 -16.31 2.74 14.49
CA GLY A 14 -15.16 2.01 15.05
C GLY A 14 -14.96 0.58 14.52
N ARG A 15 -13.88 -0.05 14.96
CA ARG A 15 -13.55 -1.46 14.66
C ARG A 15 -14.46 -2.39 15.45
N THR A 16 -15.40 -3.04 14.77
CA THR A 16 -16.32 -4.05 15.35
C THR A 16 -15.99 -5.48 14.90
N GLY A 17 -15.06 -5.66 13.97
CA GLY A 17 -14.77 -6.94 13.32
C GLY A 17 -15.73 -7.29 12.17
N ALA A 18 -16.85 -6.58 12.04
CA ALA A 18 -17.77 -6.76 10.91
C ALA A 18 -17.26 -6.08 9.63
N ILE A 19 -17.50 -6.71 8.49
CA ILE A 19 -17.18 -6.15 7.17
C ILE A 19 -18.27 -5.15 6.79
N LYS A 20 -17.85 -3.90 6.54
CA LYS A 20 -18.74 -2.80 6.15
C LYS A 20 -19.14 -2.94 4.68
N LEU A 21 -20.44 -2.97 4.41
CA LEU A 21 -21.02 -2.92 3.07
C LEU A 21 -21.32 -1.46 2.73
N TRP A 22 -20.55 -0.92 1.79
CA TRP A 22 -20.61 0.48 1.39
C TRP A 22 -21.54 0.71 0.19
N GLY A 23 -22.26 1.83 0.22
CA GLY A 23 -23.08 2.29 -0.90
C GLY A 23 -22.28 3.07 -1.95
N ARG A 24 -22.94 3.45 -3.05
CA ARG A 24 -22.32 4.18 -4.17
C ARG A 24 -21.62 5.47 -3.76
N GLU A 25 -22.21 6.24 -2.84
CA GLU A 25 -21.65 7.52 -2.38
C GLU A 25 -20.28 7.37 -1.71
N ALA A 26 -20.06 6.26 -0.99
CA ALA A 26 -18.78 5.94 -0.37
C ALA A 26 -17.68 5.65 -1.41
N PHE A 27 -18.04 5.08 -2.56
CA PHE A 27 -17.07 4.78 -3.62
C PHE A 27 -16.47 6.04 -4.22
N ASP A 28 -17.21 7.15 -4.31
CA ASP A 28 -16.65 8.41 -4.79
C ASP A 28 -15.55 8.93 -3.84
N GLY A 29 -15.76 8.81 -2.53
CA GLY A 29 -14.75 9.13 -1.51
C GLY A 29 -13.52 8.23 -1.62
N MET A 30 -13.73 6.91 -1.69
CA MET A 30 -12.65 5.92 -1.87
C MET A 30 -11.87 6.16 -3.17
N HIS A 31 -12.55 6.48 -4.28
CA HIS A 31 -11.91 6.76 -5.56
C HIS A 31 -11.06 8.02 -5.50
N LYS A 32 -11.51 9.08 -4.82
CA LYS A 32 -10.71 10.30 -4.63
C LYS A 32 -9.44 10.00 -3.83
N ALA A 33 -9.57 9.31 -2.70
CA ALA A 33 -8.44 8.98 -1.84
C ALA A 33 -7.46 8.02 -2.53
N GLY A 34 -7.97 6.97 -3.18
CA GLY A 34 -7.16 6.02 -3.96
C GLY A 34 -6.46 6.67 -5.15
N ARG A 35 -7.10 7.64 -5.81
CA ARG A 35 -6.47 8.42 -6.89
C ARG A 35 -5.30 9.25 -6.38
N LEU A 36 -5.47 9.96 -5.27
CA LEU A 36 -4.37 10.71 -4.67
C LEU A 36 -3.22 9.77 -4.26
N ALA A 37 -3.52 8.57 -3.74
CA ALA A 37 -2.50 7.58 -3.41
C ALA A 37 -1.71 7.12 -4.65
N ALA A 38 -2.41 6.81 -5.75
CA ALA A 38 -1.78 6.41 -7.01
C ALA A 38 -0.95 7.55 -7.64
N GLU A 39 -1.50 8.76 -7.72
CA GLU A 39 -0.80 9.95 -8.22
C GLU A 39 0.43 10.28 -7.37
N THR A 40 0.37 10.01 -6.06
CA THR A 40 1.50 10.16 -5.14
C THR A 40 2.64 9.20 -5.53
N LEU A 41 2.35 7.95 -5.86
CA LEU A 41 3.39 7.02 -6.32
C LEU A 41 3.89 7.36 -7.74
N ASP A 42 3.02 7.85 -8.63
CA ASP A 42 3.43 8.25 -9.98
C ASP A 42 4.39 9.45 -9.98
N MET A 43 4.16 10.43 -9.10
CA MET A 43 5.04 11.60 -8.97
C MET A 43 6.46 11.23 -8.56
N LEU A 44 6.66 10.09 -7.86
CA LEU A 44 7.97 9.68 -7.39
C LEU A 44 8.88 9.17 -8.49
N VAL A 45 8.34 8.69 -9.61
CA VAL A 45 9.11 8.04 -10.70
C VAL A 45 10.40 8.79 -11.07
N PRO A 46 10.41 10.11 -11.35
CA PRO A 46 11.64 10.85 -11.66
C PRO A 46 12.63 10.99 -10.49
N HIS A 47 12.20 10.75 -9.24
CA HIS A 47 13.00 10.90 -8.03
C HIS A 47 13.59 9.57 -7.52
N MET A 48 13.16 8.43 -8.07
CA MET A 48 13.65 7.10 -7.67
C MET A 48 14.99 6.76 -8.35
N VAL A 49 16.01 7.57 -8.06
CA VAL A 49 17.36 7.49 -8.63
C VAL A 49 18.44 7.35 -7.55
N PRO A 50 19.64 6.82 -7.88
CA PRO A 50 20.73 6.71 -6.90
C PRO A 50 21.09 8.06 -6.27
N GLY A 51 21.40 8.04 -4.97
CA GLY A 51 21.84 9.20 -4.20
C GLY A 51 20.73 9.97 -3.47
N VAL A 52 19.46 9.78 -3.83
CA VAL A 52 18.33 10.41 -3.14
C VAL A 52 18.11 9.75 -1.77
N SER A 53 17.91 10.53 -0.71
CA SER A 53 17.63 10.00 0.63
C SER A 53 16.17 9.60 0.80
N THR A 54 15.91 8.61 1.65
CA THR A 54 14.53 8.23 1.98
C THR A 54 13.79 9.34 2.73
N ALA A 55 14.51 10.19 3.48
CA ALA A 55 13.96 11.41 4.08
C ALA A 55 13.47 12.41 3.03
N GLU A 56 14.22 12.61 1.94
CA GLU A 56 13.80 13.48 0.84
C GLU A 56 12.57 12.94 0.12
N ILE A 57 12.52 11.63 -0.14
CA ILE A 57 11.33 10.97 -0.73
C ILE A 57 10.10 11.17 0.18
N ASN A 58 10.25 10.99 1.49
CA ASN A 58 9.18 11.27 2.45
C ASN A 58 8.74 12.75 2.42
N ARG A 59 9.67 13.69 2.28
CA ARG A 59 9.37 15.13 2.17
C ARG A 59 8.56 15.43 0.90
N LEU A 60 8.93 14.85 -0.24
CA LEU A 60 8.20 15.00 -1.50
C LEU A 60 6.78 14.44 -1.40
N ILE A 61 6.61 13.25 -0.82
CA ILE A 61 5.29 12.64 -0.58
C ILE A 61 4.44 13.53 0.32
N HIS A 62 5.00 13.97 1.45
CA HIS A 62 4.28 14.82 2.40
C HIS A 62 3.78 16.09 1.71
N GLN A 63 4.66 16.78 1.01
CA GLN A 63 4.34 18.02 0.31
C GLN A 63 3.24 17.79 -0.74
N PHE A 64 3.38 16.76 -1.59
CA PHE A 64 2.42 16.47 -2.64
C PHE A 64 1.03 16.13 -2.10
N ILE A 65 0.95 15.33 -1.04
CA ILE A 65 -0.33 14.97 -0.41
C ILE A 65 -1.01 16.23 0.17
N VAL A 66 -0.26 17.04 0.93
CA VAL A 66 -0.79 18.24 1.59
C VAL A 66 -1.24 19.30 0.57
N GLU A 67 -0.44 19.54 -0.48
CA GLU A 67 -0.78 20.50 -1.55
C GLU A 67 -2.04 20.10 -2.32
N ARG A 68 -2.43 18.83 -2.29
CA ARG A 68 -3.66 18.30 -2.90
C ARG A 68 -4.82 18.14 -1.91
N GLY A 69 -4.68 18.73 -0.71
CA GLY A 69 -5.72 18.72 0.32
C GLY A 69 -5.85 17.40 1.07
N GLY A 70 -4.89 16.49 0.92
CA GLY A 70 -4.85 15.23 1.66
C GLY A 70 -4.07 15.34 2.98
N VAL A 71 -4.24 14.35 3.84
CA VAL A 71 -3.46 14.19 5.08
C VAL A 71 -2.76 12.82 5.07
N PRO A 72 -1.45 12.71 5.33
CA PRO A 72 -0.79 11.41 5.44
C PRO A 72 -1.25 10.64 6.67
N ALA A 73 -1.93 9.51 6.49
CA ALA A 73 -2.53 8.72 7.59
C ALA A 73 -1.50 8.11 8.54
N THR A 74 -0.28 7.87 8.05
CA THR A 74 0.82 7.29 8.82
C THR A 74 1.37 8.25 9.87
N LEU A 75 1.24 9.57 9.65
CA LEU A 75 1.78 10.57 10.56
C LEU A 75 0.97 10.61 11.87
N GLY A 76 1.62 10.29 12.99
CA GLY A 76 1.02 10.17 14.32
C GLY A 76 0.39 8.80 14.61
N TYR A 77 0.27 7.92 13.61
CA TYR A 77 -0.33 6.59 13.81
C TYR A 77 0.54 5.74 14.73
N ARG A 78 0.06 5.49 15.95
CA ARG A 78 0.79 4.76 17.01
C ARG A 78 2.20 5.31 17.27
N GLY A 79 2.37 6.62 17.14
CA GLY A 79 3.65 7.29 17.33
C GLY A 79 4.59 7.27 16.12
N TYR A 80 4.14 6.78 14.96
CA TYR A 80 4.91 6.85 13.72
C TYR A 80 5.06 8.31 13.26
N ALA A 81 6.28 8.72 12.91
CA ALA A 81 6.64 10.14 12.75
C ALA A 81 6.81 10.58 11.29
N HIS A 82 6.49 9.73 10.32
CA HIS A 82 6.69 9.98 8.90
C HIS A 82 5.40 9.81 8.10
N SER A 83 5.39 10.35 6.87
CA SER A 83 4.22 10.39 5.98
C SER A 83 4.10 9.17 5.05
N THR A 84 5.09 8.28 5.08
CA THR A 84 5.18 7.09 4.23
C THR A 84 6.09 6.05 4.88
N CYS A 85 5.96 4.78 4.46
CA CYS A 85 6.95 3.75 4.74
C CYS A 85 7.82 3.50 3.51
N ILE A 86 9.14 3.40 3.68
CA ILE A 86 10.09 3.15 2.59
C ILE A 86 10.95 1.94 2.92
N SER A 87 10.72 0.83 2.22
CA SER A 87 11.31 -0.47 2.54
C SER A 87 12.32 -0.89 1.48
N ILE A 88 13.61 -0.78 1.81
CA ILE A 88 14.71 -1.07 0.89
C ILE A 88 15.18 -2.53 1.05
N ASN A 89 15.24 -3.26 -0.06
CA ASN A 89 15.80 -4.61 -0.18
C ASN A 89 15.19 -5.66 0.78
N HIS A 90 15.85 -5.94 1.90
CA HIS A 90 15.44 -6.98 2.85
C HIS A 90 14.37 -6.51 3.85
N VAL A 91 14.09 -5.21 3.89
CA VAL A 91 13.01 -4.66 4.71
C VAL A 91 11.69 -5.03 4.06
N VAL A 92 10.87 -5.82 4.76
CA VAL A 92 9.61 -6.36 4.23
C VAL A 92 8.56 -5.28 4.06
N CYS A 93 8.27 -4.52 5.12
CA CYS A 93 7.34 -3.40 5.13
C CYS A 93 7.72 -2.45 6.28
N HIS A 94 7.04 -1.31 6.36
CA HIS A 94 7.18 -0.34 7.47
C HIS A 94 8.60 0.22 7.68
N GLY A 95 9.44 0.26 6.64
CA GLY A 95 10.74 0.92 6.72
C GLY A 95 10.58 2.40 7.07
N ILE A 96 11.38 2.88 8.02
CA ILE A 96 11.32 4.25 8.54
C ILE A 96 12.19 5.15 7.65
N PRO A 97 11.63 6.23 7.06
CA PRO A 97 12.43 7.22 6.33
C PRO A 97 13.58 7.80 7.16
N SER A 98 14.75 7.96 6.54
CA SER A 98 15.99 8.44 7.15
C SER A 98 16.95 9.05 6.13
N GLU A 99 18.10 9.53 6.58
CA GLU A 99 19.18 10.04 5.71
C GLU A 99 19.86 8.96 4.84
N LYS A 100 19.44 7.69 4.95
CA LYS A 100 19.91 6.63 4.06
C LYS A 100 19.53 6.95 2.62
N THR A 101 20.54 6.92 1.74
CA THR A 101 20.38 7.13 0.30
C THR A 101 20.17 5.84 -0.47
N LEU A 102 19.40 5.94 -1.55
CA LEU A 102 19.19 4.87 -2.52
C LEU A 102 20.48 4.62 -3.30
N LYS A 103 20.76 3.36 -3.61
CA LYS A 103 21.93 2.94 -4.38
C LYS A 103 21.50 2.27 -5.68
N ALA A 104 22.31 2.42 -6.73
CA ALA A 104 22.13 1.62 -7.94
C ALA A 104 22.17 0.13 -7.54
N GLY A 105 21.18 -0.63 -8.01
CA GLY A 105 21.00 -2.03 -7.63
C GLY A 105 19.92 -2.28 -6.57
N ASP A 106 19.44 -1.25 -5.87
CA ASP A 106 18.38 -1.38 -4.87
C ASP A 106 17.01 -1.65 -5.52
N ILE A 107 16.19 -2.44 -4.83
CA ILE A 107 14.74 -2.46 -5.01
C ILE A 107 14.08 -1.83 -3.78
N VAL A 108 13.10 -0.98 -4.01
CA VAL A 108 12.51 -0.13 -2.95
C VAL A 108 11.01 -0.18 -3.03
N ASN A 109 10.34 -0.62 -1.96
CA ASN A 109 8.91 -0.39 -1.81
C ASN A 109 8.68 1.00 -1.20
N VAL A 110 7.73 1.75 -1.75
CA VAL A 110 7.18 2.95 -1.11
C VAL A 110 5.69 2.77 -0.92
N ASP A 111 5.24 2.96 0.31
CA ASP A 111 3.86 2.74 0.77
C ASP A 111 3.25 4.06 1.26
N VAL A 112 2.10 4.43 0.69
CA VAL A 112 1.45 5.72 0.93
C VAL A 112 -0.02 5.55 1.25
N THR A 113 -0.46 6.27 2.28
CA THR A 113 -1.85 6.24 2.73
C THR A 113 -2.41 7.66 2.91
N PRO A 114 -2.79 8.40 1.86
CA PRO A 114 -3.47 9.68 2.04
C PRO A 114 -4.91 9.53 2.54
N ILE A 115 -5.34 10.50 3.34
CA ILE A 115 -6.73 10.73 3.74
C ILE A 115 -7.29 11.90 2.95
N VAL A 116 -8.44 11.71 2.29
CA VAL A 116 -9.18 12.77 1.59
C VAL A 116 -10.64 12.71 2.04
N ASP A 117 -11.18 13.82 2.55
CA ASP A 117 -12.56 13.89 3.06
C ASP A 117 -12.91 12.76 4.05
N GLY A 118 -11.94 12.34 4.87
CA GLY A 118 -12.08 11.23 5.84
C GLY A 118 -11.87 9.81 5.28
N TRP A 119 -11.72 9.67 3.96
CA TRP A 119 -11.46 8.39 3.30
C TRP A 119 -9.98 8.12 3.16
N HIS A 120 -9.54 6.92 3.55
CA HIS A 120 -8.18 6.45 3.34
C HIS A 120 -8.07 5.83 1.95
N GLY A 121 -7.05 6.22 1.19
CA GLY A 121 -6.55 5.48 0.04
C GLY A 121 -5.22 4.87 0.44
N ASP A 122 -4.99 3.60 0.13
CA ASP A 122 -3.80 2.88 0.61
C ASP A 122 -3.22 2.02 -0.52
N THR A 123 -1.95 2.25 -0.85
CA THR A 123 -1.28 1.49 -1.91
C THR A 123 0.24 1.67 -1.82
N SER A 124 0.97 0.68 -2.33
CA SER A 124 2.42 0.73 -2.43
C SER A 124 2.93 0.26 -3.80
N ARG A 125 4.17 0.63 -4.12
CA ARG A 125 4.82 0.24 -5.38
C ARG A 125 6.30 -0.06 -5.16
N MET A 126 6.78 -1.07 -5.89
CA MET A 126 8.22 -1.36 -6.01
C MET A 126 8.86 -0.49 -7.10
N TYR A 127 10.02 0.08 -6.80
CA TYR A 127 10.86 0.82 -7.73
C TYR A 127 12.21 0.12 -7.88
N LEU A 128 12.77 0.18 -9.08
CA LEU A 128 14.08 -0.37 -9.42
C LEU A 128 15.06 0.80 -9.55
N ILE A 129 16.12 0.81 -8.74
CA ILE A 129 17.04 1.95 -8.69
C ILE A 129 18.25 1.67 -9.59
N GLY A 130 18.34 2.38 -10.71
CA GLY A 130 19.41 2.18 -11.68
C GLY A 130 19.41 0.77 -12.28
N ASP A 131 20.60 0.18 -12.45
CA ASP A 131 20.74 -1.19 -12.94
C ASP A 131 20.59 -2.20 -11.79
N VAL A 132 19.45 -2.87 -11.75
CA VAL A 132 19.12 -3.87 -10.71
C VAL A 132 19.50 -5.29 -11.15
N PRO A 133 20.03 -6.12 -10.24
CA PRO A 133 20.31 -7.52 -10.55
C PRO A 133 19.06 -8.25 -11.08
N LEU A 134 19.24 -9.15 -12.06
CA LEU A 134 18.15 -9.91 -12.69
C LEU A 134 17.24 -10.61 -11.66
N LYS A 135 17.84 -11.18 -10.60
CA LYS A 135 17.08 -11.83 -9.51
C LYS A 135 16.14 -10.88 -8.77
N ALA A 136 16.53 -9.61 -8.61
CA ALA A 136 15.76 -8.59 -7.90
C ALA A 136 14.63 -8.08 -8.79
N ARG A 137 14.91 -7.85 -10.09
CA ARG A 137 13.88 -7.56 -11.09
C ARG A 137 12.82 -8.66 -11.15
N LYS A 138 13.25 -9.93 -11.20
CA LYS A 138 12.32 -11.06 -11.26
C LYS A 138 11.47 -11.19 -9.99
N LEU A 139 12.03 -10.90 -8.81
CA LEU A 139 11.25 -10.85 -7.58
C LEU A 139 10.14 -9.79 -7.67
N VAL A 140 10.47 -8.56 -8.09
CA VAL A 140 9.50 -7.48 -8.25
C VAL A 140 8.40 -7.83 -9.26
N GLU A 141 8.76 -8.40 -10.41
CA GLU A 141 7.82 -8.86 -11.43
C GLU A 141 6.87 -9.93 -10.88
N VAL A 142 7.39 -10.98 -10.24
CA VAL A 142 6.58 -12.08 -9.71
C VAL A 142 5.68 -11.60 -8.56
N THR A 143 6.15 -10.68 -7.72
CA THR A 143 5.31 -10.07 -6.68
C THR A 143 4.15 -9.27 -7.29
N TYR A 144 4.38 -8.55 -8.39
CA TYR A 144 3.32 -7.84 -9.09
C TYR A 144 2.32 -8.82 -9.77
N GLU A 145 2.81 -9.89 -10.38
CA GLU A 145 1.96 -10.97 -10.93
C GLU A 145 1.09 -11.59 -9.83
N CYS A 146 1.65 -11.89 -8.65
CA CYS A 146 0.90 -12.36 -7.48
C CYS A 146 -0.22 -11.39 -7.08
N LEU A 147 0.06 -10.09 -7.01
CA LEU A 147 -0.94 -9.07 -6.70
C LEU A 147 -2.11 -9.12 -7.69
N MET A 148 -1.81 -9.14 -8.99
CA MET A 148 -2.85 -9.15 -10.03
C MET A 148 -3.69 -10.44 -9.99
N LEU A 149 -3.06 -11.61 -9.83
CA LEU A 149 -3.76 -12.89 -9.67
C LEU A 149 -4.65 -12.90 -8.41
N GLY A 150 -4.20 -12.29 -7.32
CA GLY A 150 -5.00 -12.11 -6.11
C GLY A 150 -6.23 -11.22 -6.36
N ILE A 151 -6.05 -10.08 -7.04
CA ILE A 151 -7.15 -9.16 -7.41
C ILE A 151 -8.21 -9.87 -8.25
N GLU A 152 -7.82 -10.74 -9.19
CA GLU A 152 -8.76 -11.53 -9.99
C GLU A 152 -9.65 -12.46 -9.16
N GLN A 153 -9.21 -12.87 -7.96
CA GLN A 153 -10.00 -13.67 -7.03
C GLN A 153 -10.91 -12.83 -6.12
N ALA A 154 -10.78 -11.50 -6.10
CA ALA A 154 -11.57 -10.61 -5.24
C ALA A 154 -12.96 -10.34 -5.86
N LYS A 155 -13.83 -11.36 -5.84
CA LYS A 155 -15.20 -11.32 -6.40
C LYS A 155 -16.23 -11.92 -5.43
N PRO A 156 -17.53 -11.57 -5.55
CA PRO A 156 -18.57 -12.13 -4.71
C PRO A 156 -18.58 -13.67 -4.73
N GLY A 157 -18.72 -14.27 -3.55
CA GLY A 157 -18.71 -15.73 -3.35
C GLY A 157 -17.34 -16.32 -3.01
N ASN A 158 -16.24 -15.61 -3.31
CA ASN A 158 -14.90 -16.04 -2.89
C ASN A 158 -14.60 -15.61 -1.44
N HIS A 159 -13.63 -16.27 -0.83
CA HIS A 159 -13.06 -15.96 0.47
C HIS A 159 -11.64 -15.38 0.35
N MET A 160 -11.16 -14.71 1.39
CA MET A 160 -9.76 -14.24 1.44
C MET A 160 -8.73 -15.38 1.30
N GLY A 161 -9.12 -16.61 1.66
CA GLY A 161 -8.31 -17.80 1.44
C GLY A 161 -8.06 -18.10 -0.04
N ASP A 162 -9.00 -17.78 -0.94
CA ASP A 162 -8.84 -17.98 -2.39
C ASP A 162 -7.80 -16.99 -2.96
N VAL A 163 -7.85 -15.74 -2.50
CA VAL A 163 -6.85 -14.70 -2.83
C VAL A 163 -5.46 -15.16 -2.37
N ALA A 164 -5.33 -15.58 -1.11
CA ALA A 164 -4.06 -16.04 -0.54
C ALA A 164 -3.54 -17.30 -1.26
N HIS A 165 -4.43 -18.23 -1.61
CA HIS A 165 -4.07 -19.44 -2.34
C HIS A 165 -3.50 -19.11 -3.72
N ALA A 166 -4.14 -18.21 -4.49
CA ALA A 166 -3.65 -17.80 -5.80
C ALA A 166 -2.24 -17.16 -5.72
N ILE A 167 -2.04 -16.26 -4.75
CA ILE A 167 -0.75 -15.61 -4.48
C ILE A 167 0.32 -16.67 -4.14
N GLN A 168 0.03 -17.55 -3.17
CA GLN A 168 1.01 -18.52 -2.69
C GLN A 168 1.38 -19.53 -3.77
N GLN A 169 0.41 -20.03 -4.54
CA GLN A 169 0.68 -20.96 -5.65
C GLN A 169 1.59 -20.33 -6.71
N HIS A 170 1.42 -19.04 -7.02
CA HIS A 170 2.28 -18.37 -7.99
C HIS A 170 3.69 -18.13 -7.44
N ALA A 171 3.80 -17.60 -6.22
CA ALA A 171 5.08 -17.33 -5.58
C ALA A 171 5.94 -18.61 -5.44
N GLU A 172 5.34 -19.72 -5.00
CA GLU A 172 6.05 -21.00 -4.77
C GLU A 172 6.53 -21.65 -6.07
N LYS A 173 5.80 -21.51 -7.18
CA LYS A 173 6.26 -21.95 -8.52
C LYS A 173 7.57 -21.27 -8.93
N HIS A 174 7.77 -20.04 -8.47
CA HIS A 174 9.00 -19.27 -8.67
C HIS A 174 10.03 -19.42 -7.55
N ARG A 175 9.79 -20.32 -6.58
CA ARG A 175 10.65 -20.60 -5.42
C ARG A 175 10.77 -19.42 -4.45
N TYR A 176 9.77 -18.55 -4.40
CA TYR A 176 9.65 -17.51 -3.38
C TYR A 176 8.73 -17.95 -2.25
N GLY A 177 8.96 -17.41 -1.05
CA GLY A 177 8.05 -17.55 0.10
C GLY A 177 7.08 -16.38 0.19
N VAL A 178 6.02 -16.54 0.99
CA VAL A 178 5.05 -15.49 1.32
C VAL A 178 5.15 -15.15 2.81
N VAL A 179 5.26 -13.86 3.11
CA VAL A 179 5.32 -13.35 4.50
C VAL A 179 4.02 -13.66 5.24
N ARG A 180 4.12 -14.09 6.50
CA ARG A 180 2.97 -14.54 7.31
C ARG A 180 2.59 -13.60 8.45
N ASP A 181 3.49 -12.72 8.87
CA ASP A 181 3.27 -11.81 10.02
C ASP A 181 2.46 -10.56 9.66
N PHE A 182 2.25 -10.31 8.36
CA PHE A 182 1.47 -9.19 7.84
C PHE A 182 0.37 -9.70 6.90
N CYS A 183 -0.73 -8.96 6.82
CA CYS A 183 -1.86 -9.26 5.97
C CYS A 183 -2.44 -7.99 5.35
N GLY A 184 -3.22 -8.15 4.29
CA GLY A 184 -4.13 -7.10 3.84
C GLY A 184 -5.25 -6.86 4.86
N HIS A 185 -5.95 -5.73 4.73
CA HIS A 185 -6.98 -5.30 5.67
C HIS A 185 -8.15 -4.63 4.96
N GLY A 186 -9.25 -4.48 5.68
CA GLY A 186 -10.32 -3.59 5.24
C GLY A 186 -9.85 -2.13 5.26
N LEU A 187 -10.36 -1.34 4.32
CA LEU A 187 -10.03 0.08 4.19
C LEU A 187 -11.32 0.89 3.97
N GLY A 188 -11.31 2.15 4.41
CA GLY A 188 -12.40 3.09 4.18
C GLY A 188 -12.23 4.33 5.06
N LEU A 189 -13.20 4.58 5.94
CA LEU A 189 -13.09 5.63 6.96
C LEU A 189 -12.11 5.27 8.10
N LEU A 190 -11.73 4.00 8.21
CA LEU A 190 -10.68 3.53 9.10
C LEU A 190 -9.48 3.07 8.26
N PHE A 191 -8.29 3.25 8.81
CA PHE A 191 -7.04 2.83 8.17
C PHE A 191 -6.96 1.29 8.09
N HIS A 192 -7.33 0.58 9.16
CA HIS A 192 -7.32 -0.89 9.21
C HIS A 192 -8.50 -1.40 10.03
#